data_AF-A0A5A7T5V6-F1
#
_entry.id   AF-A0A5A7T5V6-F1
#
_cell.length_a   1.000
_cell.length_b   1.000
_cell.length_c   1.000
_cell.angle_alpha   90.00
_cell.angle_beta   90.00
_cell.angle_gamma   90.00
#
_symmetry.space_group_name_H-M   'P 1'
#
loop_
_entity.id
_entity.type
_entity.pdbx_description
1 polymer ?
#
loop_
_entity_poly.entity_id
_entity_poly.type
_entity_poly.pdbx_seq_one_letter_code
_entity_poly.pdbx_strand_id
1 'polypeptide(L)'
;MIFSLVPSSPIICFSRPAAAAISTSTSSLSQYQYSLESTFIRRAAEIADKSAGFTAPHPNYGCIVATASGDIAGEGFLFGQGTKSAEVQAVEEAGEYCRGGTAFLNLESSECAGDDIAVSALVQVRQ
;
A
#
# COMPACT_ATOMS: atom_id res chain seq x y z
N MET A 1 45.97 3.21 39.85
CA MET A 1 44.67 2.87 39.23
C MET A 1 43.79 4.10 39.35
N ILE A 2 43.69 4.86 38.26
CA ILE A 2 43.06 6.19 38.21
C ILE A 2 41.65 5.99 37.62
N PHE A 3 40.62 6.21 38.42
CA PHE A 3 39.23 6.31 37.94
C PHE A 3 39.04 7.73 37.41
N SER A 4 38.96 7.86 36.08
CA SER A 4 38.69 9.13 35.41
C SER A 4 37.19 9.38 35.38
N LEU A 5 36.77 10.49 36.00
CA LEU A 5 35.43 11.06 35.93
C LEU A 5 35.08 11.41 34.48
N VAL A 6 34.03 10.80 33.95
CA VAL A 6 33.42 11.23 32.69
C VAL A 6 32.40 12.34 33.00
N PRO A 7 32.58 13.57 32.50
CA PRO A 7 31.59 14.63 32.65
C PRO A 7 30.37 14.37 31.73
N SER A 8 29.19 14.50 32.32
CA SER A 8 27.89 14.52 31.67
C SER A 8 27.84 15.63 30.60
N SER A 9 27.79 15.22 29.33
CA SER A 9 27.56 16.14 28.22
C SER A 9 26.09 16.56 28.19
N PRO A 10 25.77 17.87 28.14
CA PRO A 10 24.40 18.33 27.98
C PRO A 10 23.90 18.02 26.56
N ILE A 11 22.62 17.67 26.48
CA ILE A 11 21.87 17.46 25.25
C ILE A 11 21.93 18.74 24.41
N ILE A 12 22.70 18.71 23.33
CA ILE A 12 22.72 19.77 22.32
C ILE A 12 21.41 19.65 21.53
N CYS A 13 20.44 20.49 21.89
CA CYS A 13 19.26 20.74 21.08
C CYS A 13 19.72 21.51 19.82
N PHE A 14 19.93 20.80 18.71
CA PHE A 14 20.15 21.41 17.41
C PHE A 14 18.86 22.10 16.97
N SER A 15 18.81 23.40 17.21
CA SER A 15 17.98 24.32 16.45
C SER A 15 18.58 24.46 15.04
N ARG A 16 17.79 24.12 14.03
CA ARG A 16 18.09 24.41 12.61
C ARG A 16 16.76 24.53 11.84
N PRO A 17 16.72 25.34 10.78
CA PRO A 17 16.29 26.73 10.83
C PRO A 17 14.92 26.93 10.16
N ALA A 18 14.32 28.10 10.40
CA ALA A 18 13.16 28.58 9.68
C ALA A 18 13.46 28.72 8.17
N ALA A 19 12.54 28.20 7.36
CA ALA A 19 12.19 28.60 6.00
C ALA A 19 13.33 28.74 4.96
N ALA A 20 13.57 27.65 4.22
CA ALA A 20 13.87 27.77 2.80
C ALA A 20 12.54 27.71 2.03
N ALA A 21 12.26 28.76 1.26
CA ALA A 21 11.08 28.88 0.43
C ALA A 21 10.98 27.73 -0.60
N ILE A 22 10.03 26.81 -0.42
CA ILE A 22 9.45 26.03 -1.52
C ILE A 22 8.10 26.66 -1.79
N SER A 23 8.14 27.79 -2.47
CA SER A 23 6.94 28.42 -3.01
C SER A 23 6.66 27.78 -4.37
N THR A 24 5.44 27.29 -4.57
CA THR A 24 4.78 26.96 -5.87
C THR A 24 4.89 25.57 -6.54
N SER A 25 5.39 24.49 -5.93
CA SER A 25 5.40 23.14 -6.60
C SER A 25 4.75 21.97 -5.84
N THR A 26 4.29 22.15 -4.62
CA THR A 26 3.72 21.08 -3.78
C THR A 26 2.27 20.71 -4.16
N SER A 27 1.51 21.64 -4.72
CA SER A 27 0.09 21.43 -5.10
C SER A 27 -0.07 20.57 -6.34
N SER A 28 0.84 20.66 -7.31
CA SER A 28 0.78 19.87 -8.54
C SER A 28 1.18 18.40 -8.32
N LEU A 29 2.14 18.15 -7.43
CA LEU A 29 2.56 16.80 -7.05
C LEU A 29 1.46 16.06 -6.29
N SER A 30 0.77 16.72 -5.36
CA SER A 30 -0.34 16.08 -4.62
C SER A 30 -1.56 15.84 -5.52
N GLN A 31 -1.90 16.75 -6.43
CA GLN A 31 -2.96 16.51 -7.43
C GLN A 31 -2.61 15.36 -8.39
N TYR A 32 -1.34 15.25 -8.81
CA TYR A 32 -0.90 14.16 -9.68
C TYR A 32 -0.93 12.80 -8.96
N GLN A 33 -0.45 12.74 -7.72
CA GLN A 33 -0.56 11.52 -6.90
C GLN A 33 -2.02 11.11 -6.71
N TYR A 34 -2.90 12.04 -6.34
CA TYR A 34 -4.33 11.76 -6.21
C TYR A 34 -4.97 11.28 -7.52
N SER A 35 -4.58 11.88 -8.66
CA SER A 35 -4.98 11.42 -9.99
C SER A 35 -4.53 9.97 -10.22
N LEU A 36 -3.28 9.61 -9.93
CA LEU A 36 -2.79 8.25 -10.07
C LEU A 36 -3.51 7.27 -9.15
N GLU A 37 -3.63 7.58 -7.85
CA GLU A 37 -4.37 6.77 -6.88
C GLU A 37 -5.80 6.52 -7.33
N SER A 38 -6.49 7.56 -7.82
CA SER A 38 -7.85 7.42 -8.36
C SER A 38 -7.91 6.50 -9.58
N THR A 39 -6.88 6.51 -10.44
CA THR A 39 -6.81 5.59 -11.58
C THR A 39 -6.58 4.14 -11.15
N PHE A 40 -5.79 3.89 -10.11
CA PHE A 40 -5.58 2.55 -9.56
C PHE A 40 -6.83 2.02 -8.86
N ILE A 41 -7.53 2.85 -8.09
CA ILE A 41 -8.79 2.47 -7.44
C ILE A 41 -9.86 2.15 -8.50
N ARG A 42 -9.99 2.99 -9.53
CA ARG A 42 -10.90 2.73 -10.66
C ARG A 42 -10.54 1.43 -11.37
N ARG A 43 -9.25 1.17 -11.57
CA ARG A 43 -8.76 -0.07 -12.18
C ARG A 43 -9.09 -1.30 -11.30
N ALA A 44 -8.93 -1.21 -9.98
CA ALA A 44 -9.31 -2.27 -9.06
C ALA A 44 -10.81 -2.64 -9.19
N ALA A 45 -11.69 -1.64 -9.34
CA ALA A 45 -13.10 -1.85 -9.58
C ALA A 45 -13.38 -2.54 -10.94
N GLU A 46 -12.70 -2.12 -12.02
CA GLU A 46 -12.84 -2.75 -13.34
C GLU A 46 -12.44 -4.24 -13.34
N ILE A 47 -11.42 -4.59 -12.57
CA ILE A 47 -10.96 -5.97 -12.45
C ILE A 47 -11.94 -6.77 -11.59
N ALA A 48 -12.45 -6.19 -10.51
CA ALA A 48 -13.49 -6.80 -9.68
C ALA A 48 -14.75 -7.15 -10.51
N ASP A 49 -15.13 -6.31 -11.48
CA ASP A 49 -16.28 -6.56 -12.34
C ASP A 49 -16.11 -7.75 -13.30
N LYS A 50 -14.88 -8.24 -13.51
CA LYS A 50 -14.64 -9.45 -14.31
C LYS A 50 -15.30 -10.70 -13.71
N SER A 51 -15.54 -10.71 -12.40
CA SER A 51 -16.22 -11.81 -11.70
C SER A 51 -17.68 -11.53 -11.38
N ALA A 52 -18.26 -10.47 -11.97
CA ALA A 52 -19.67 -10.14 -11.81
C ALA A 52 -20.56 -11.34 -12.16
N GLY A 53 -21.38 -11.75 -11.19
CA GLY A 53 -22.29 -12.90 -11.33
C GLY A 53 -21.69 -14.26 -10.96
N PHE A 54 -20.37 -14.36 -10.76
CA PHE A 54 -19.69 -15.58 -10.31
C PHE A 54 -19.37 -15.59 -8.81
N THR A 55 -19.29 -14.40 -8.20
CA THR A 55 -18.94 -14.20 -6.78
C THR A 55 -20.13 -14.26 -5.82
N ALA A 56 -21.37 -14.27 -6.33
CA ALA A 56 -22.57 -14.29 -5.50
C ALA A 56 -22.54 -15.42 -4.46
N PRO A 57 -22.81 -15.14 -3.16
CA PRO A 57 -23.40 -13.93 -2.58
C PRO A 57 -22.41 -12.81 -2.18
N HIS A 58 -21.11 -12.97 -2.47
CA HIS A 58 -20.07 -12.01 -2.09
C HIS A 58 -19.99 -10.85 -3.10
N PRO A 59 -19.62 -9.64 -2.66
CA PRO A 59 -19.43 -8.52 -3.57
C PRO A 59 -18.23 -8.76 -4.50
N ASN A 60 -18.23 -8.09 -5.65
CA ASN A 60 -17.08 -8.07 -6.55
C ASN A 60 -15.90 -7.41 -5.84
N TYR A 61 -14.80 -8.15 -5.71
CA TYR A 61 -13.64 -7.71 -4.96
C TYR A 61 -12.37 -7.74 -5.82
N GLY A 62 -11.59 -6.67 -5.77
CA GLY A 62 -10.39 -6.47 -6.58
C GLY A 62 -9.33 -5.66 -5.86
N CYS A 63 -8.07 -5.96 -6.15
CA CYS A 63 -6.86 -5.38 -5.57
C CYS A 63 -5.82 -5.11 -6.65
N ILE A 64 -5.12 -3.98 -6.54
CA ILE A 64 -3.98 -3.58 -7.36
C ILE A 64 -2.80 -3.33 -6.44
N VAL A 65 -1.63 -3.87 -6.77
CA VAL A 65 -0.38 -3.49 -6.11
C VAL A 65 0.40 -2.59 -7.07
N ALA A 66 0.70 -1.37 -6.62
CA ALA A 66 1.57 -0.44 -7.34
C ALA A 66 2.97 -0.42 -6.70
N THR A 67 4.01 -0.34 -7.53
CA THR A 67 5.39 -0.12 -7.07
C THR A 67 5.56 1.31 -6.54
N ALA A 68 6.62 1.55 -5.77
CA ALA A 68 6.99 2.91 -5.34
C ALA A 68 7.29 3.86 -6.52
N SER A 69 7.50 3.32 -7.73
CA SER A 69 7.71 4.11 -8.95
C SER A 69 6.40 4.56 -9.61
N GLY A 70 5.26 4.04 -9.17
CA GLY A 70 3.94 4.34 -9.73
C GLY A 70 3.51 3.42 -10.88
N ASP A 71 4.13 2.25 -11.02
CA ASP A 71 3.76 1.23 -12.00
C ASP A 71 2.93 0.12 -11.35
N ILE A 72 2.02 -0.52 -12.10
CA ILE A 72 1.26 -1.67 -11.61
C ILE A 72 2.21 -2.88 -11.53
N ALA A 73 2.42 -3.40 -10.33
CA ALA A 73 3.22 -4.59 -10.07
C ALA A 73 2.39 -5.87 -10.20
N GLY A 74 1.12 -5.84 -9.77
CA GLY A 74 0.23 -6.99 -9.82
C GLY A 74 -1.25 -6.61 -9.69
N GLU A 75 -2.10 -7.45 -10.25
CA GLU A 75 -3.55 -7.32 -10.24
C GLU A 75 -4.18 -8.57 -9.60
N GLY A 76 -5.31 -8.42 -8.91
CA GLY A 76 -5.99 -9.55 -8.30
C GLY A 76 -7.48 -9.31 -8.16
N PHE A 77 -8.27 -10.37 -8.33
CA PHE A 77 -9.72 -10.31 -8.08
C PHE A 77 -10.25 -11.65 -7.60
N LEU A 78 -11.33 -11.59 -6.85
CA LEU A 78 -12.02 -12.79 -6.39
C LEU A 78 -12.80 -13.40 -7.56
N PHE A 79 -12.39 -14.57 -8.04
CA PHE A 79 -13.10 -15.27 -9.12
C PHE A 79 -14.42 -15.88 -8.65
N GLY A 80 -14.47 -16.34 -7.40
CA GLY A 80 -15.63 -16.99 -6.80
C GLY A 80 -15.35 -17.44 -5.36
N GLN A 81 -16.37 -17.92 -4.66
CA GLN A 81 -16.21 -18.39 -3.28
C GLN A 81 -15.21 -19.55 -3.17
N GLY A 82 -14.31 -19.49 -2.19
CA GLY A 82 -13.28 -20.51 -1.96
C GLY A 82 -12.05 -20.40 -2.87
N THR A 83 -12.00 -19.38 -3.73
CA THR A 83 -10.77 -19.03 -4.45
C THR A 83 -9.88 -18.13 -3.57
N LYS A 84 -8.60 -17.98 -3.96
CA LYS A 84 -7.66 -17.11 -3.24
C LYS A 84 -8.20 -15.68 -3.19
N SER A 85 -7.95 -14.97 -2.09
CA SER A 85 -8.35 -13.57 -1.98
C SER A 85 -7.65 -12.68 -3.01
N ALA A 86 -8.26 -11.55 -3.37
CA ALA A 86 -7.74 -10.64 -4.38
C ALA A 86 -6.35 -10.07 -4.00
N GLU A 87 -6.11 -9.80 -2.72
CA GLU A 87 -4.82 -9.28 -2.22
C GLU A 87 -3.71 -10.30 -2.41
N VAL A 88 -3.99 -11.56 -2.08
CA VAL A 88 -3.02 -12.65 -2.21
C VAL A 88 -2.64 -12.82 -3.67
N GLN A 89 -3.61 -12.83 -4.57
CA GLN A 89 -3.35 -12.93 -6.00
C GLN A 89 -2.53 -11.75 -6.52
N ALA A 90 -2.87 -10.52 -6.11
CA ALA A 90 -2.13 -9.33 -6.55
C ALA A 90 -0.68 -9.32 -6.02
N VAL A 91 -0.45 -9.79 -4.79
CA VAL A 91 0.89 -9.91 -4.21
C VAL A 91 1.69 -11.05 -4.86
N GLU A 92 1.05 -12.20 -5.13
CA GLU A 92 1.66 -13.31 -5.84
C GLU A 92 2.07 -12.90 -7.28
N GLU A 93 1.24 -12.13 -7.98
CA GLU A 93 1.57 -11.58 -9.30
C GLU A 93 2.70 -10.55 -9.22
N ALA A 94 2.66 -9.67 -8.22
CA ALA A 94 3.67 -8.63 -8.01
C ALA A 94 5.04 -9.20 -7.57
N GLY A 95 5.06 -10.35 -6.88
CA GLY A 95 6.29 -10.98 -6.41
C GLY A 95 7.17 -10.01 -5.61
N GLU A 96 8.46 -9.93 -5.92
CA GLU A 96 9.39 -9.03 -5.23
C GLU A 96 9.13 -7.54 -5.49
N TYR A 97 8.40 -7.19 -6.56
CA TYR A 97 8.05 -5.80 -6.88
C TYR A 97 6.97 -5.22 -5.97
N CYS A 98 6.33 -6.06 -5.14
CA CYS A 98 5.38 -5.57 -4.15
C CYS A 98 6.04 -4.79 -3.00
N ARG A 99 7.34 -5.04 -2.72
CA ARG A 99 8.04 -4.47 -1.55
C ARG A 99 8.17 -2.96 -1.62
N GLY A 100 7.85 -2.30 -0.51
CA GLY A 100 7.75 -0.84 -0.42
C GLY A 100 6.68 -0.23 -1.35
N GLY A 101 5.75 -1.05 -1.86
CA GLY A 101 4.68 -0.63 -2.75
C GLY A 101 3.46 -0.08 -2.00
N THR A 102 2.38 0.16 -2.75
CA THR A 102 1.07 0.54 -2.21
C THR A 102 -0.01 -0.35 -2.82
N ALA A 103 -0.85 -0.93 -1.98
CA ALA A 103 -2.01 -1.69 -2.42
C ALA A 103 -3.24 -0.79 -2.49
N PHE A 104 -3.97 -0.85 -3.60
CA PHE A 104 -5.22 -0.15 -3.84
C PHE A 104 -6.36 -1.17 -3.97
N LEU A 105 -7.38 -1.02 -3.13
CA LEU A 105 -8.50 -1.94 -3.04
C LEU A 105 -9.81 -1.20 -3.33
N ASN A 106 -10.76 -1.89 -3.95
CA ASN A 106 -12.09 -1.33 -4.20
C ASN A 106 -13.00 -1.37 -2.95
N LEU A 107 -12.81 -2.36 -2.08
CA LEU A 107 -13.52 -2.50 -0.80
C LEU A 107 -12.49 -2.55 0.33
N GLU A 108 -12.96 -2.48 1.58
CA GLU A 108 -12.10 -2.85 2.70
C GLU A 108 -11.57 -4.29 2.54
N SER A 109 -10.40 -4.55 3.14
CA SER A 109 -9.81 -5.88 3.15
C SER A 109 -10.81 -6.91 3.65
N SER A 110 -10.99 -7.99 2.89
CA SER A 110 -11.90 -9.05 3.27
C SER A 110 -11.25 -9.90 4.37
N GLU A 111 -11.49 -9.54 5.63
CA GLU A 111 -11.22 -10.43 6.76
C GLU A 111 -12.35 -11.46 6.86
N CYS A 112 -12.07 -12.71 6.49
CA CYS A 112 -12.92 -13.81 6.93
C CYS A 112 -12.41 -14.23 8.30
N ALA A 113 -13.28 -14.24 9.32
CA ALA A 113 -12.88 -14.56 10.69
C ALA A 113 -12.11 -15.89 10.76
N GLY A 114 -10.82 -15.81 11.10
CA GLY A 114 -9.89 -16.95 11.19
C GLY A 114 -8.85 -17.06 10.08
N ASP A 115 -8.86 -16.16 9.08
CA ASP A 115 -7.91 -16.16 7.98
C ASP A 115 -7.20 -14.78 7.83
N ASP A 116 -6.02 -14.66 8.44
CA ASP A 116 -5.17 -13.46 8.36
C ASP A 116 -4.33 -13.41 7.07
N ILE A 117 -4.55 -14.30 6.10
CA ILE A 117 -3.70 -14.41 4.89
C ILE A 117 -3.79 -13.13 4.04
N ALA A 118 -4.98 -12.54 3.89
CA ALA A 118 -5.17 -11.31 3.11
C ALA A 118 -4.40 -10.12 3.71
N VAL A 119 -4.53 -9.91 5.03
CA VAL A 119 -3.82 -8.85 5.75
C VAL A 119 -2.32 -9.11 5.75
N SER A 120 -1.90 -10.36 5.93
CA SER A 120 -0.48 -10.74 5.89
C SER A 120 0.15 -10.45 4.52
N ALA A 121 -0.58 -10.69 3.42
CA ALA A 121 -0.13 -10.33 2.08
C ALA A 121 0.05 -8.81 1.93
N LEU A 122 -0.88 -8.01 2.44
CA LEU A 122 -0.75 -6.54 2.43
C LEU A 122 0.41 -6.04 3.30
N VAL A 123 0.70 -6.70 4.42
CA VAL A 123 1.88 -6.40 5.24
C VAL A 123 3.17 -6.62 4.45
N GLN A 124 3.23 -7.63 3.58
CA GLN A 124 4.40 -7.88 2.72
C GLN A 124 4.64 -6.76 1.70
N VAL A 125 3.57 -6.14 1.16
CA VAL A 125 3.67 -4.99 0.25
C VAL A 125 4.41 -3.82 0.91
N ARG A 126 4.21 -3.63 2.22
CA ARG A 126 4.83 -2.52 2.95
C ARG A 126 6.29 -2.77 3.31
N GLN A 127 6.71 -4.02 3.45
CA GLN A 127 8.06 -4.41 3.87
C GLN A 127 9.07 -4.28 2.73
#